data_AF-A0A830HPA1-F1
#
_entry.id   AF-A0A830HPA1-F1
#
_cell.length_a   1.000
_cell.length_b   1.000
_cell.length_c   1.000
_cell.angle_alpha   90.00
_cell.angle_beta   90.00
_cell.angle_gamma   90.00
#
_symmetry.space_group_name_H-M   'P 1'
#
loop_
_entity.id
_entity.type
_entity.pdbx_description
1 polymer ?
#
loop_
_entity_poly.entity_id
_entity_poly.type
_entity_poly.pdbx_seq_one_letter_code
_entity_poly.pdbx_strand_id
1 'polypeptide(L)'
;MALPPGDSSDSDEEYASARQTPSSFQDLLQEAAKLKTCQLNEIRRTYEGCPSFVQETGLHCEDRACVEARDLPVGDAVTACCTAREEGNLLVKQGDHAGALIRYGDAVSVFRWFEDEGDHRPMRDRVPASARTQGDPECSAAGDVRVALGACYRNSAICLLTLGLPGDALWACNRALELDPNDTKALFRRAKARILLDASGDDGEAISTEVLRSAVADLKKACLLAPKDQQARKEYDQRRKQLHALTREQAAAFGGMFGRAEREGGFYTATEAEEIAAPPPVDARAAKAANDRVAASILEGSYMDEDIGLMRAKDGRLLI
;
A
#
# COMPACT_ATOMS: atom_id res chain seq x y z
N MET A 1 -28.20 -29.18 -47.01
CA MET A 1 -27.04 -29.93 -47.53
C MET A 1 -25.80 -29.28 -46.89
N ALA A 2 -24.93 -30.08 -46.27
CA ALA A 2 -23.65 -29.69 -45.64
C ALA A 2 -23.64 -28.73 -44.43
N LEU A 3 -22.71 -28.99 -43.51
CA LEU A 3 -22.20 -28.21 -42.36
C LEU A 3 -20.72 -27.81 -42.69
N PRO A 4 -19.92 -27.28 -41.73
CA PRO A 4 -19.88 -25.93 -41.19
C PRO A 4 -18.62 -25.23 -41.76
N PRO A 5 -17.46 -24.93 -41.09
CA PRO A 5 -17.10 -24.59 -39.69
C PRO A 5 -16.87 -23.05 -39.50
N GLY A 6 -16.26 -22.62 -38.38
CA GLY A 6 -15.68 -21.27 -38.24
C GLY A 6 -15.66 -20.68 -36.82
N ASP A 7 -14.99 -21.33 -35.87
CA ASP A 7 -14.77 -20.81 -34.50
C ASP A 7 -13.36 -20.19 -34.38
N SER A 8 -13.12 -19.43 -33.30
CA SER A 8 -11.85 -18.87 -32.81
C SER A 8 -11.09 -17.88 -33.70
N SER A 9 -11.04 -16.61 -33.28
CA SER A 9 -9.86 -16.03 -32.59
C SER A 9 -10.09 -14.53 -32.36
N ASP A 10 -9.87 -14.08 -31.12
CA ASP A 10 -8.93 -13.02 -30.72
C ASP A 10 -8.77 -11.78 -31.64
N SER A 11 -8.74 -10.53 -31.14
CA SER A 11 -8.77 -10.04 -29.74
C SER A 11 -8.92 -8.50 -29.75
N ASP A 12 -8.91 -7.88 -28.56
CA ASP A 12 -8.45 -6.49 -28.36
C ASP A 12 -9.27 -5.33 -28.95
N GLU A 13 -10.59 -5.35 -28.78
CA GLU A 13 -11.41 -4.13 -28.69
C GLU A 13 -12.12 -4.08 -27.32
N GLU A 14 -12.13 -3.00 -26.54
CA GLU A 14 -11.25 -1.83 -26.50
C GLU A 14 -11.42 -1.26 -25.08
N TYR A 15 -10.37 -0.78 -24.40
CA TYR A 15 -10.49 -0.22 -23.02
C TYR A 15 -11.09 1.21 -23.00
N ALA A 16 -12.07 1.44 -23.87
CA ALA A 16 -12.81 2.68 -24.08
C ALA A 16 -14.30 2.47 -23.76
N SER A 17 -14.59 1.95 -22.57
CA SER A 17 -15.96 1.86 -22.05
C SER A 17 -16.55 3.26 -21.92
N ALA A 18 -17.29 3.67 -22.95
CA ALA A 18 -18.11 4.87 -22.94
C ALA A 18 -19.01 4.83 -21.69
N ARG A 19 -19.28 5.99 -21.10
CA ARG A 19 -20.25 6.13 -19.99
C ARG A 19 -21.66 5.85 -20.51
N GLN A 20 -21.98 4.58 -20.74
CA GLN A 20 -23.32 4.11 -21.03
C GLN A 20 -24.17 4.41 -19.79
N THR A 21 -25.07 5.38 -19.90
CA THR A 21 -26.13 5.56 -18.91
C THR A 21 -26.95 4.27 -18.89
N PRO A 22 -27.10 3.57 -17.74
CA PRO A 22 -27.78 2.28 -17.69
C PRO A 22 -29.18 2.40 -18.28
N SER A 23 -29.44 1.61 -19.32
CA SER A 23 -30.57 1.81 -20.23
C SER A 23 -31.92 1.48 -19.59
N SER A 24 -31.89 0.62 -18.57
CA SER A 24 -33.06 0.15 -17.83
C SER A 24 -32.83 0.18 -16.32
N PHE A 25 -33.93 0.19 -15.57
CA PHE A 25 -33.91 0.03 -14.11
C PHE A 25 -33.33 -1.34 -13.69
N GLN A 26 -33.43 -2.36 -14.55
CA GLN A 26 -32.82 -3.66 -14.30
C GLN A 26 -31.29 -3.60 -14.39
N ASP A 27 -30.75 -2.84 -15.33
CA ASP A 27 -29.30 -2.59 -15.44
C ASP A 27 -28.79 -1.83 -14.19
N LEU A 28 -29.53 -0.81 -13.74
CA LEU A 28 -29.24 -0.08 -12.49
C LEU A 28 -29.20 -1.02 -11.27
N LEU A 29 -30.16 -1.95 -11.14
CA LEU A 29 -30.17 -2.93 -10.06
C LEU A 29 -29.01 -3.91 -10.14
N GLN A 30 -28.62 -4.35 -11.35
CA GLN A 30 -27.46 -5.22 -11.54
C GLN A 30 -26.15 -4.53 -11.20
N GLU A 31 -25.95 -3.28 -11.64
CA GLU A 31 -24.77 -2.49 -11.26
C GLU A 31 -24.72 -2.22 -9.76
N ALA A 32 -25.84 -1.88 -9.12
CA ALA A 32 -25.92 -1.72 -7.67
C ALA A 32 -25.58 -3.02 -6.92
N ALA A 33 -26.00 -4.19 -7.43
CA ALA A 33 -25.67 -5.49 -6.85
C ALA A 33 -24.18 -5.84 -7.02
N LYS A 34 -23.57 -5.55 -8.19
CA LYS A 34 -22.12 -5.70 -8.41
C LYS A 34 -21.33 -4.81 -7.44
N LEU A 35 -21.67 -3.53 -7.35
CA LEU A 35 -21.02 -2.56 -6.46
C LEU A 35 -21.10 -3.02 -4.99
N LYS A 36 -22.28 -3.46 -4.52
CA LYS A 36 -22.44 -4.00 -3.17
C LYS A 36 -21.58 -5.26 -2.96
N THR A 37 -21.53 -6.17 -3.93
CA THR A 37 -20.68 -7.38 -3.85
C THR A 37 -19.20 -7.02 -3.74
N CYS A 38 -18.72 -6.03 -4.50
CA CYS A 38 -17.36 -5.51 -4.40
C CYS A 38 -17.06 -4.91 -3.02
N GLN A 39 -17.97 -4.08 -2.48
CA GLN A 39 -17.83 -3.49 -1.14
C GLN A 39 -17.76 -4.56 -0.03
N LEU A 40 -18.60 -5.58 -0.10
CA LEU A 40 -18.62 -6.67 0.89
C LEU A 40 -17.36 -7.54 0.81
N ASN A 41 -16.83 -7.77 -0.40
CA ASN A 41 -15.55 -8.44 -0.61
C ASN A 41 -14.36 -7.60 -0.11
N GLU A 42 -14.41 -6.27 -0.25
CA GLU A 42 -13.40 -5.36 0.31
C GLU A 42 -13.40 -5.42 1.85
N ILE A 43 -14.57 -5.30 2.48
CA ILE A 43 -14.74 -5.46 3.93
C ILE A 43 -14.13 -6.78 4.41
N ARG A 44 -14.48 -7.90 3.77
CA ARG A 44 -13.94 -9.22 4.10
C ARG A 44 -12.41 -9.25 4.01
N ARG A 45 -11.81 -8.73 2.93
CA ARG A 45 -10.35 -8.63 2.77
C ARG A 45 -9.70 -7.76 3.84
N THR A 46 -10.35 -6.68 4.28
CA THR A 46 -9.81 -5.84 5.38
C THR A 46 -9.82 -6.57 6.71
N TYR A 47 -10.83 -7.41 6.99
CA TYR A 47 -10.88 -8.24 8.19
C TYR A 47 -9.84 -9.37 8.16
N GLU A 48 -9.85 -10.20 7.11
CA GLU A 48 -8.93 -11.33 6.94
C GLU A 48 -7.45 -10.89 6.86
N GLY A 49 -7.19 -9.67 6.36
CA GLY A 49 -5.84 -9.07 6.27
C GLY A 49 -5.36 -8.34 7.54
N CYS A 50 -6.10 -8.39 8.65
CA CYS A 50 -5.66 -7.86 9.95
C CYS A 50 -5.09 -8.97 10.86
N PRO A 51 -4.11 -8.68 11.73
CA PRO A 51 -3.64 -9.62 12.76
C PRO A 51 -4.75 -10.05 13.73
N SER A 52 -4.60 -11.22 14.37
CA SER A 52 -5.61 -11.81 15.27
C SER A 52 -6.04 -10.85 16.39
N PHE A 53 -5.08 -10.19 17.06
CA PHE A 53 -5.35 -9.22 18.14
C PHE A 53 -6.20 -8.01 17.71
N VAL A 54 -6.37 -7.78 16.40
CA VAL A 54 -7.25 -6.76 15.83
C VAL A 54 -8.58 -7.38 15.38
N GLN A 55 -8.56 -8.57 14.79
CA GLN A 55 -9.79 -9.31 14.44
C GLN A 55 -10.67 -9.57 15.68
N GLU A 56 -10.05 -9.92 16.81
CA GLU A 56 -10.71 -10.24 18.07
C GLU A 56 -11.45 -9.04 18.71
N THR A 57 -11.12 -7.79 18.34
CA THR A 57 -11.71 -6.56 18.91
C THR A 57 -13.23 -6.41 18.72
N GLY A 58 -13.80 -7.16 17.78
CA GLY A 58 -15.24 -7.26 17.52
C GLY A 58 -15.91 -8.53 18.03
N LEU A 59 -15.13 -9.54 18.44
CA LEU A 59 -15.59 -10.89 18.78
C LEU A 59 -15.51 -11.18 20.29
N HIS A 60 -14.51 -10.61 20.97
CA HIS A 60 -14.22 -10.90 22.37
C HIS A 60 -14.10 -9.63 23.21
N CYS A 61 -15.24 -9.08 23.60
CA CYS A 61 -15.32 -8.08 24.68
C CYS A 61 -15.97 -8.69 25.93
N GLU A 62 -15.33 -9.72 26.50
CA GLU A 62 -15.62 -10.13 27.88
C GLU A 62 -15.30 -8.98 28.85
N ASP A 63 -14.25 -8.21 28.54
CA ASP A 63 -13.88 -7.00 29.26
C ASP A 63 -14.72 -5.79 28.80
N ARG A 64 -15.86 -5.59 29.48
CA ARG A 64 -16.88 -4.58 29.13
C ARG A 64 -16.33 -3.15 29.12
N ALA A 65 -15.25 -2.89 29.86
CA ALA A 65 -14.62 -1.58 30.00
C ALA A 65 -14.17 -0.98 28.66
N CYS A 66 -13.66 -1.80 27.73
CA CYS A 66 -13.19 -1.31 26.43
C CYS A 66 -14.32 -0.93 25.48
N VAL A 67 -15.50 -1.55 25.63
CA VAL A 67 -16.72 -1.19 24.89
C VAL A 67 -17.31 0.09 25.47
N GLU A 68 -17.43 0.18 26.80
CA GLU A 68 -17.91 1.39 27.48
C GLU A 68 -17.04 2.62 27.17
N ALA A 69 -15.72 2.43 27.01
CA ALA A 69 -14.79 3.47 26.58
C ALA A 69 -15.03 4.01 25.15
N ARG A 70 -15.76 3.29 24.28
CA ARG A 70 -16.09 3.75 22.92
C ARG A 70 -17.08 4.92 22.93
N ASP A 71 -17.96 4.97 23.93
CA ASP A 71 -18.97 6.03 24.08
C ASP A 71 -18.45 7.24 24.88
N LEU A 72 -17.34 7.09 25.62
CA LEU A 72 -16.74 8.16 26.41
C LEU A 72 -16.21 9.32 25.55
N PRO A 73 -16.09 10.55 26.12
CA PRO A 73 -15.36 11.65 25.51
C PRO A 73 -13.93 11.25 25.10
N VAL A 74 -13.38 11.91 24.08
CA VAL A 74 -12.07 11.52 23.50
C VAL A 74 -10.94 11.51 24.54
N GLY A 75 -10.94 12.45 25.50
CA GLY A 75 -9.96 12.47 26.58
C GLY A 75 -10.02 11.22 27.47
N ASP A 76 -11.21 10.84 27.92
CA ASP A 76 -11.41 9.66 28.77
C ASP A 76 -11.19 8.35 27.99
N ALA A 77 -11.55 8.32 26.71
CA ALA A 77 -11.20 7.21 25.82
C ALA A 77 -9.67 7.06 25.66
N VAL A 78 -8.91 8.16 25.60
CA VAL A 78 -7.44 8.13 25.61
C VAL A 78 -6.91 7.58 26.94
N THR A 79 -7.50 7.92 28.09
CA THR A 79 -7.03 7.37 29.37
C THR A 79 -7.29 5.86 29.47
N ALA A 80 -8.45 5.38 29.05
CA ALA A 80 -8.77 3.95 28.96
C ALA A 80 -7.83 3.18 28.00
N CYS A 81 -7.51 3.77 26.86
CA CYS A 81 -6.50 3.23 25.93
C CYS A 81 -5.10 3.16 26.58
N CYS A 82 -4.72 4.18 27.36
CA CYS A 82 -3.43 4.21 28.05
C CYS A 82 -3.34 3.17 29.18
N THR A 83 -4.42 2.92 29.94
CA THR A 83 -4.43 1.93 31.03
C THR A 83 -4.30 0.51 30.49
N ALA A 84 -5.11 0.12 29.51
CA ALA A 84 -5.03 -1.21 28.88
C ALA A 84 -3.65 -1.46 28.24
N ARG A 85 -3.07 -0.44 27.60
CA ARG A 85 -1.68 -0.47 27.10
C ARG A 85 -0.66 -0.67 28.23
N GLU A 86 -0.88 -0.09 29.40
CA GLU A 86 0.03 -0.23 30.55
C GLU A 86 -0.06 -1.61 31.20
N GLU A 87 -1.24 -2.22 31.26
CA GLU A 87 -1.41 -3.64 31.59
C GLU A 87 -0.65 -4.54 30.61
N GLY A 88 -0.79 -4.31 29.30
CA GLY A 88 0.01 -5.00 28.28
C GLY A 88 1.52 -4.83 28.49
N ASN A 89 1.98 -3.62 28.86
CA ASN A 89 3.38 -3.38 29.19
C ASN A 89 3.85 -4.14 30.45
N LEU A 90 2.97 -4.46 31.40
CA LEU A 90 3.30 -5.30 32.56
C LEU A 90 3.45 -6.77 32.15
N LEU A 91 2.54 -7.29 31.31
CA LEU A 91 2.63 -8.65 30.77
C LEU A 91 3.91 -8.87 29.94
N VAL A 92 4.30 -7.88 29.11
CA VAL A 92 5.59 -7.91 28.38
C VAL A 92 6.79 -8.00 29.33
N LYS A 93 6.75 -7.35 30.51
CA LYS A 93 7.83 -7.46 31.51
C LYS A 93 7.85 -8.82 32.20
N GLN A 94 6.73 -9.51 32.27
CA GLN A 94 6.60 -10.88 32.79
C GLN A 94 7.00 -11.94 31.75
N GLY A 95 7.16 -11.54 30.48
CA GLY A 95 7.48 -12.44 29.36
C GLY A 95 6.24 -12.99 28.63
N ASP A 96 5.03 -12.65 29.08
CA ASP A 96 3.80 -13.02 28.37
C ASP A 96 3.52 -12.04 27.24
N HIS A 97 4.02 -12.39 26.05
CA HIS A 97 3.80 -11.61 24.83
C HIS A 97 2.43 -11.87 24.19
N ALA A 98 1.76 -12.97 24.52
CA ALA A 98 0.45 -13.32 23.98
C ALA A 98 -0.67 -12.58 24.72
N GLY A 99 -0.70 -12.67 26.06
CA GLY A 99 -1.61 -11.88 26.89
C GLY A 99 -1.40 -10.37 26.72
N ALA A 100 -0.15 -9.94 26.52
CA ALA A 100 0.13 -8.55 26.17
C ALA A 100 -0.52 -8.10 24.86
N LEU A 101 -0.60 -8.97 23.84
CA LEU A 101 -1.26 -8.63 22.57
C LEU A 101 -2.77 -8.47 22.73
N ILE A 102 -3.41 -9.31 23.55
CA ILE A 102 -4.83 -9.16 23.91
C ILE A 102 -5.05 -7.78 24.53
N ARG A 103 -4.24 -7.39 25.53
CA ARG A 103 -4.33 -6.06 26.17
C ARG A 103 -3.99 -4.88 25.24
N TYR A 104 -3.16 -5.06 24.23
CA TYR A 104 -2.98 -4.04 23.18
C TYR A 104 -4.14 -4.02 22.18
N GLY A 105 -4.81 -5.16 21.94
CA GLY A 105 -6.06 -5.27 21.18
C GLY A 105 -7.19 -4.52 21.89
N ASP A 106 -7.40 -4.79 23.17
CA ASP A 106 -8.29 -4.05 24.08
C ASP A 106 -8.10 -2.53 23.94
N ALA A 107 -6.85 -2.06 24.08
CA ALA A 107 -6.48 -0.65 23.96
C ALA A 107 -6.76 -0.05 22.56
N VAL A 108 -6.57 -0.83 21.49
CA VAL A 108 -6.92 -0.40 20.11
C VAL A 108 -8.44 -0.37 19.91
N SER A 109 -9.17 -1.32 20.52
CA SER A 109 -10.62 -1.49 20.37
C SER A 109 -11.46 -0.31 20.84
N VAL A 110 -10.90 0.55 21.70
CA VAL A 110 -11.53 1.81 22.15
C VAL A 110 -11.74 2.80 20.98
N PHE A 111 -10.87 2.77 19.97
CA PHE A 111 -10.95 3.65 18.81
C PHE A 111 -11.17 2.92 17.48
N ARG A 112 -10.76 1.65 17.37
CA ARG A 112 -10.82 0.85 16.14
C ARG A 112 -11.24 -0.57 16.43
N TRP A 113 -12.45 -0.95 15.99
CA TRP A 113 -13.01 -2.28 16.21
C TRP A 113 -13.78 -2.76 14.98
N PHE A 114 -13.92 -4.08 14.86
CA PHE A 114 -14.84 -4.68 13.90
C PHE A 114 -16.26 -4.81 14.48
N GLU A 115 -17.28 -4.52 13.69
CA GLU A 115 -18.66 -4.86 14.06
C GLU A 115 -19.05 -6.25 13.56
N ASP A 116 -19.94 -6.92 14.29
CA ASP A 116 -20.45 -8.25 13.96
C ASP A 116 -21.71 -8.15 13.09
N GLU A 117 -21.52 -7.89 11.79
CA GLU A 117 -22.59 -7.99 10.77
C GLU A 117 -22.57 -9.37 10.05
N GLY A 118 -22.12 -10.42 10.76
CA GLY A 118 -22.08 -11.81 10.27
C GLY A 118 -20.83 -12.14 9.43
N ASP A 119 -21.03 -12.50 8.16
CA ASP A 119 -19.94 -12.79 7.19
C ASP A 119 -19.14 -11.54 6.80
N HIS A 120 -19.70 -10.36 7.06
CA HIS A 120 -19.08 -9.08 6.77
C HIS A 120 -18.81 -8.37 8.09
N ARG A 121 -17.53 -8.07 8.36
CA ARG A 121 -17.09 -7.44 9.60
C ARG A 121 -16.50 -6.07 9.25
N PRO A 122 -17.31 -5.01 9.17
CA PRO A 122 -16.80 -3.68 8.83
C PRO A 122 -15.97 -3.12 9.98
N MET A 123 -14.79 -2.56 9.66
CA MET A 123 -13.98 -1.82 10.63
C MET A 123 -14.62 -0.45 10.89
N ARG A 124 -14.93 -0.16 12.15
CA ARG A 124 -15.20 1.20 12.62
C ARG A 124 -13.90 1.85 13.06
N ASP A 125 -13.73 3.12 12.70
CA ASP A 125 -12.55 3.91 13.06
C ASP A 125 -12.99 5.27 13.61
N ARG A 126 -13.00 5.39 14.95
CA ARG A 126 -13.32 6.61 15.71
C ARG A 126 -12.11 7.57 15.80
N VAL A 127 -10.96 7.24 15.21
CA VAL A 127 -9.81 8.18 15.18
C VAL A 127 -10.22 9.47 14.47
N PRO A 128 -10.18 10.64 15.13
CA PRO A 128 -10.61 11.91 14.54
C PRO A 128 -9.90 12.20 13.21
N ALA A 129 -10.54 12.91 12.28
CA ALA A 129 -9.90 13.25 11.00
C ALA A 129 -8.59 14.05 11.18
N SER A 130 -8.55 14.97 12.14
CA SER A 130 -7.35 15.72 12.57
C SER A 130 -6.26 14.84 13.22
N ALA A 131 -6.59 13.61 13.62
CA ALA A 131 -5.65 12.60 14.10
C ALA A 131 -5.16 11.66 12.98
N ARG A 132 -5.57 11.88 11.71
CA ARG A 132 -5.12 11.09 10.55
C ARG A 132 -4.11 11.84 9.68
N THR A 133 -4.03 13.16 9.81
CA THR A 133 -3.06 14.01 9.09
C THR A 133 -2.07 14.65 10.07
N GLN A 134 -0.81 14.81 9.66
CA GLN A 134 0.15 15.69 10.33
C GLN A 134 -0.14 17.16 9.95
N GLY A 135 -1.38 17.63 10.19
CA GLY A 135 -1.86 18.95 9.79
C GLY A 135 -1.83 19.97 10.91
N ASP A 136 -2.64 19.75 11.95
CA ASP A 136 -3.02 20.80 12.91
C ASP A 136 -2.49 20.50 14.32
N PRO A 137 -1.45 21.21 14.81
CA PRO A 137 -0.96 21.08 16.19
C PRO A 137 -1.97 21.55 17.26
N GLU A 138 -3.02 22.27 16.85
CA GLU A 138 -3.94 22.98 17.75
C GLU A 138 -4.93 22.06 18.47
N CYS A 139 -5.19 20.85 17.95
CA CYS A 139 -6.11 19.90 18.57
C CYS A 139 -5.35 18.90 19.47
N SER A 140 -5.13 19.28 20.75
CA SER A 140 -4.46 18.42 21.75
C SER A 140 -5.00 17.00 21.74
N ALA A 141 -6.33 16.83 21.88
CA ALA A 141 -6.96 15.52 21.95
C ALA A 141 -6.72 14.64 20.71
N ALA A 142 -6.60 15.23 19.52
CA ALA A 142 -6.25 14.49 18.31
C ALA A 142 -4.76 14.07 18.29
N GLY A 143 -3.87 14.89 18.85
CA GLY A 143 -2.48 14.51 19.14
C GLY A 143 -2.42 13.34 20.12
N ASP A 144 -3.18 13.42 21.21
CA ASP A 144 -3.19 12.43 22.29
C ASP A 144 -3.66 11.04 21.80
N VAL A 145 -4.71 10.99 20.97
CA VAL A 145 -5.18 9.75 20.31
C VAL A 145 -4.09 9.12 19.42
N ARG A 146 -3.39 9.92 18.60
CA ARG A 146 -2.29 9.41 17.75
C ARG A 146 -1.15 8.82 18.59
N VAL A 147 -0.75 9.52 19.65
CA VAL A 147 0.34 9.09 20.53
C VAL A 147 -0.02 7.80 21.28
N ALA A 148 -1.26 7.69 21.76
CA ALA A 148 -1.77 6.50 22.44
C ALA A 148 -1.82 5.28 21.50
N LEU A 149 -2.56 5.36 20.38
CA LEU A 149 -2.70 4.26 19.43
C LEU A 149 -1.39 3.89 18.73
N GLY A 150 -0.58 4.88 18.36
CA GLY A 150 0.75 4.65 17.78
C GLY A 150 1.65 3.89 18.75
N ALA A 151 1.56 4.19 20.05
CA ALA A 151 2.26 3.42 21.08
C ALA A 151 1.74 1.98 21.21
N CYS A 152 0.42 1.75 21.13
CA CYS A 152 -0.17 0.41 21.14
C CYS A 152 0.32 -0.42 19.95
N TYR A 153 0.13 0.04 18.71
CA TYR A 153 0.58 -0.69 17.51
C TYR A 153 2.09 -0.95 17.50
N ARG A 154 2.90 0.04 17.88
CA ARG A 154 4.36 -0.13 18.05
C ARG A 154 4.67 -1.22 19.06
N ASN A 155 3.94 -1.30 20.17
CA ASN A 155 4.17 -2.28 21.23
C ASN A 155 3.67 -3.68 20.84
N SER A 156 2.52 -3.79 20.14
CA SER A 156 2.11 -5.04 19.50
C SER A 156 3.19 -5.57 18.55
N ALA A 157 3.80 -4.70 17.73
CA ALA A 157 4.82 -5.11 16.77
C ALA A 157 6.07 -5.76 17.41
N ILE A 158 6.47 -5.38 18.64
CA ILE A 158 7.59 -6.06 19.32
C ILE A 158 7.17 -7.41 19.93
N CYS A 159 5.91 -7.55 20.37
CA CYS A 159 5.38 -8.86 20.80
C CYS A 159 5.28 -9.82 19.61
N LEU A 160 4.70 -9.38 18.49
CA LEU A 160 4.57 -10.17 17.25
C LEU A 160 5.93 -10.60 16.70
N LEU A 161 6.94 -9.71 16.70
CA LEU A 161 8.32 -10.05 16.34
C LEU A 161 8.97 -11.07 17.28
N THR A 162 8.55 -11.13 18.55
CA THR A 162 9.06 -12.10 19.54
C THR A 162 8.34 -13.44 19.43
N LEU A 163 7.06 -13.44 19.05
CA LEU A 163 6.25 -14.63 18.79
C LEU A 163 6.50 -15.27 17.40
N GLY A 164 7.38 -14.69 16.58
CA GLY A 164 7.70 -15.22 15.25
C GLY A 164 6.66 -14.91 14.18
N LEU A 165 5.87 -13.84 14.34
CA LEU A 165 4.83 -13.39 13.40
C LEU A 165 5.26 -12.10 12.68
N PRO A 166 6.20 -12.16 11.70
CA PRO A 166 6.76 -10.97 11.06
C PRO A 166 5.76 -10.26 10.13
N GLY A 167 4.81 -10.98 9.52
CA GLY A 167 3.75 -10.39 8.69
C GLY A 167 2.83 -9.47 9.49
N ASP A 168 2.33 -9.96 10.62
CA ASP A 168 1.50 -9.17 11.54
C ASP A 168 2.27 -8.00 12.16
N ALA A 169 3.55 -8.21 12.49
CA ALA A 169 4.41 -7.14 12.96
C ALA A 169 4.62 -6.04 11.90
N LEU A 170 4.72 -6.41 10.62
CA LEU A 170 4.81 -5.46 9.51
C LEU A 170 3.51 -4.64 9.37
N TRP A 171 2.34 -5.30 9.47
CA TRP A 171 1.04 -4.62 9.51
C TRP A 171 0.96 -3.61 10.67
N ALA A 172 1.32 -4.05 11.89
CA ALA A 172 1.29 -3.19 13.08
C ALA A 172 2.27 -2.01 12.97
N CYS A 173 3.48 -2.22 12.42
CA CYS A 173 4.41 -1.13 12.16
C CYS A 173 3.88 -0.12 11.14
N ASN A 174 3.18 -0.57 10.09
CA ASN A 174 2.56 0.34 9.12
C ASN A 174 1.46 1.19 9.78
N ARG A 175 0.60 0.61 10.62
CA ARG A 175 -0.42 1.37 11.38
C ARG A 175 0.18 2.36 12.38
N ALA A 176 1.31 2.03 13.01
CA ALA A 176 2.04 2.99 13.83
C ALA A 176 2.58 4.17 12.99
N LEU A 177 3.10 3.91 11.79
CA LEU A 177 3.67 4.92 10.89
C LEU A 177 2.63 5.72 10.09
N GLU A 178 1.38 5.27 10.01
CA GLU A 178 0.25 6.09 9.55
C GLU A 178 -0.06 7.20 10.57
N LEU A 179 0.04 6.91 11.86
CA LEU A 179 -0.24 7.87 12.95
C LEU A 179 0.96 8.78 13.26
N ASP A 180 2.17 8.21 13.31
CA ASP A 180 3.43 8.94 13.41
C ASP A 180 4.47 8.42 12.40
N PRO A 181 4.51 9.01 11.19
CA PRO A 181 5.56 8.77 10.18
C PRO A 181 7.01 8.87 10.69
N ASN A 182 7.27 9.51 11.83
CA ASN A 182 8.60 9.74 12.38
C ASN A 182 8.91 8.86 13.62
N ASP A 183 8.09 7.86 13.92
CA ASP A 183 8.37 6.89 14.98
C ASP A 183 9.60 6.03 14.63
N THR A 184 10.74 6.38 15.23
CA THR A 184 12.02 5.68 15.06
C THR A 184 11.98 4.22 15.44
N LYS A 185 11.18 3.84 16.44
CA LYS A 185 11.05 2.45 16.90
C LYS A 185 10.16 1.65 15.95
N ALA A 186 9.10 2.25 15.42
CA ALA A 186 8.27 1.62 14.39
C ALA A 186 9.06 1.44 13.07
N LEU A 187 9.83 2.43 12.63
CA LEU A 187 10.73 2.31 11.47
C LEU A 187 11.75 1.17 11.65
N PHE A 188 12.43 1.10 12.80
CA PHE A 188 13.39 0.04 13.09
C PHE A 188 12.73 -1.35 13.13
N ARG A 189 11.57 -1.47 13.79
CA ARG A 189 10.80 -2.72 13.85
C ARG A 189 10.27 -3.14 12.48
N ARG A 190 9.85 -2.20 11.64
CA ARG A 190 9.41 -2.47 10.25
C ARG A 190 10.54 -3.04 9.40
N ALA A 191 11.73 -2.46 9.47
CA ALA A 191 12.90 -2.97 8.77
C ALA A 191 13.23 -4.40 9.20
N LYS A 192 13.17 -4.70 10.51
CA LYS A 192 13.37 -6.06 11.03
C LYS A 192 12.27 -7.02 10.58
N ALA A 193 11.00 -6.61 10.62
CA ALA A 193 9.86 -7.41 10.19
C ALA A 193 9.95 -7.77 8.70
N ARG A 194 10.27 -6.80 7.83
CA ARG A 194 10.52 -6.99 6.40
C ARG A 194 11.59 -8.06 6.13
N ILE A 195 12.74 -7.93 6.78
CA ILE A 195 13.86 -8.88 6.63
C ILE A 195 13.50 -10.28 7.13
N LEU A 196 12.77 -10.39 8.25
CA LEU A 196 12.35 -11.69 8.78
C LEU A 196 11.27 -12.36 7.94
N LEU A 197 10.32 -11.60 7.41
CA LEU A 197 9.23 -12.12 6.56
C LEU A 197 9.80 -12.73 5.27
N ASP A 198 10.70 -11.99 4.62
CA ASP A 198 11.38 -12.41 3.39
C ASP A 198 12.31 -13.62 3.64
N ALA A 199 13.04 -13.63 4.75
CA ALA A 199 13.85 -14.79 5.18
C ALA A 199 13.02 -15.99 5.68
N SER A 200 11.69 -15.85 5.84
CA SER A 200 10.76 -16.92 6.19
C SER A 200 9.91 -17.42 5.02
N GLY A 201 10.14 -16.89 3.81
CA GLY A 201 9.44 -17.36 2.60
C GLY A 201 9.88 -18.76 2.17
N ASP A 202 8.95 -19.50 1.55
CA ASP A 202 9.17 -20.88 1.08
C ASP A 202 10.30 -21.00 0.04
N ASP A 203 10.62 -19.91 -0.68
CA ASP A 203 11.67 -19.88 -1.70
C ASP A 203 13.08 -20.13 -1.13
N GLY A 204 13.29 -19.92 0.18
CA GLY A 204 14.55 -20.24 0.87
C GLY A 204 15.80 -19.47 0.42
N GLU A 205 15.65 -18.55 -0.55
CA GLU A 205 16.74 -17.77 -1.13
C GLU A 205 17.13 -16.55 -0.28
N ALA A 206 18.31 -15.99 -0.61
CA ALA A 206 18.87 -14.86 0.10
C ALA A 206 17.98 -13.61 0.00
N ILE A 207 17.96 -12.82 1.08
CA ILE A 207 17.11 -11.63 1.27
C ILE A 207 17.01 -10.80 -0.02
N SER A 208 15.79 -10.63 -0.53
CA SER A 208 15.49 -9.91 -1.75
C SER A 208 16.07 -8.50 -1.74
N THR A 209 16.65 -8.09 -2.88
CA THR A 209 17.30 -6.78 -3.02
C THR A 209 16.31 -5.63 -2.80
N GLU A 210 15.04 -5.82 -3.15
CA GLU A 210 14.00 -4.80 -2.94
C GLU A 210 13.58 -4.70 -1.47
N VAL A 211 13.40 -5.83 -0.79
CA VAL A 211 13.13 -5.87 0.66
C VAL A 211 14.29 -5.23 1.43
N LEU A 212 15.53 -5.54 1.06
CA LEU A 212 16.71 -4.96 1.69
C LEU A 212 16.85 -3.46 1.40
N ARG A 213 16.53 -2.99 0.19
CA ARG A 213 16.45 -1.56 -0.16
C ARG A 213 15.42 -0.84 0.71
N SER A 214 14.22 -1.40 0.84
CA SER A 214 13.13 -0.88 1.67
C SER A 214 13.50 -0.85 3.17
N ALA A 215 14.15 -1.90 3.68
CA ALA A 215 14.61 -1.95 5.07
C ALA A 215 15.75 -0.94 5.34
N VAL A 216 16.71 -0.77 4.42
CA VAL A 216 17.78 0.23 4.52
C VAL A 216 17.22 1.66 4.49
N ALA A 217 16.15 1.93 3.73
CA ALA A 217 15.47 3.22 3.73
C ALA A 217 14.82 3.55 5.09
N ASP A 218 14.10 2.60 5.68
CA ASP A 218 13.52 2.73 7.03
C ASP A 218 14.60 2.98 8.10
N LEU A 219 15.66 2.16 8.08
CA LEU A 219 16.80 2.28 9.01
C LEU A 219 17.54 3.61 8.84
N LYS A 220 17.70 4.11 7.60
CA LYS A 220 18.26 5.44 7.33
C LYS A 220 17.40 6.54 7.97
N LYS A 221 16.07 6.48 7.79
CA LYS A 221 15.14 7.46 8.39
C LYS A 221 15.19 7.40 9.92
N ALA A 222 15.23 6.20 10.51
CA ALA A 222 15.37 6.01 11.95
C ALA A 222 16.69 6.61 12.49
N CYS A 223 17.83 6.39 11.81
CA CYS A 223 19.12 6.94 12.20
C CYS A 223 19.20 8.47 12.09
N LEU A 224 18.50 9.08 11.13
CA LEU A 224 18.41 10.53 10.99
C LEU A 224 17.61 11.17 12.13
N LEU A 225 16.52 10.52 12.55
CA LEU A 225 15.62 11.00 13.59
C LEU A 225 16.13 10.72 15.02
N ALA A 226 16.87 9.60 15.23
CA ALA A 226 17.52 9.28 16.49
C ALA A 226 19.04 8.99 16.32
N PRO A 227 19.89 10.03 16.12
CA PRO A 227 21.34 9.84 15.89
C PRO A 227 22.10 9.17 17.04
N LYS A 228 21.50 9.11 18.24
CA LYS A 228 22.07 8.48 19.44
C LYS A 228 21.76 6.97 19.54
N ASP A 229 20.87 6.43 18.71
CA ASP A 229 20.54 5.00 18.74
C ASP A 229 21.66 4.18 18.07
N GLN A 230 22.52 3.60 18.92
CA GLN A 230 23.64 2.77 18.47
C GLN A 230 23.17 1.45 17.84
N GLN A 231 22.00 0.93 18.24
CA GLN A 231 21.48 -0.34 17.70
C GLN A 231 20.93 -0.11 16.28
N ALA A 232 20.09 0.92 16.10
CA ALA A 232 19.60 1.30 14.78
C ALA A 232 20.75 1.60 13.81
N ARG A 233 21.81 2.28 14.28
CA ARG A 233 22.98 2.58 13.44
C ARG A 233 23.80 1.35 13.07
N LYS A 234 24.02 0.42 14.02
CA LYS A 234 24.72 -0.86 13.74
C LYS A 234 23.97 -1.68 12.68
N GLU A 235 22.66 -1.81 12.83
CA GLU A 235 21.80 -2.52 11.85
C GLU A 235 21.83 -1.83 10.49
N TYR A 236 21.70 -0.49 10.45
CA TYR A 236 21.82 0.29 9.21
C TYR A 236 23.14 0.05 8.48
N ASP A 237 24.28 0.13 9.20
CA ASP A 237 25.60 -0.09 8.61
C ASP A 237 25.78 -1.53 8.10
N GLN A 238 25.20 -2.52 8.78
CA GLN A 238 25.21 -3.92 8.34
C GLN A 238 24.36 -4.12 7.07
N ARG A 239 23.08 -3.71 7.09
CA ARG A 239 22.17 -3.90 5.95
C ARG A 239 22.57 -3.10 4.72
N ARG A 240 23.12 -1.89 4.91
CA ARG A 240 23.71 -1.10 3.83
C ARG A 240 24.89 -1.82 3.17
N LYS A 241 25.79 -2.46 3.94
CA LYS A 241 26.89 -3.25 3.39
C LYS A 241 26.39 -4.46 2.59
N GLN A 242 25.39 -5.17 3.10
CA GLN A 242 24.74 -6.28 2.39
C GLN A 242 24.14 -5.81 1.07
N LEU A 243 23.40 -4.68 1.07
CA LEU A 243 22.81 -4.12 -0.14
C LEU A 243 23.87 -3.70 -1.17
N HIS A 244 24.99 -3.10 -0.74
CA HIS A 244 26.10 -2.75 -1.62
C HIS A 244 26.85 -3.97 -2.17
N ALA A 245 26.91 -5.09 -1.43
CA ALA A 245 27.47 -6.34 -1.94
C ALA A 245 26.58 -6.92 -3.06
N LEU A 246 25.30 -7.16 -2.76
CA LEU A 246 24.33 -7.71 -3.72
C LEU A 246 24.21 -6.86 -5.00
N THR A 247 24.09 -5.53 -4.86
CA THR A 247 24.02 -4.63 -6.03
C THR A 247 25.31 -4.59 -6.85
N ARG A 248 26.48 -4.78 -6.21
CA ARG A 248 27.76 -4.91 -6.92
C ARG A 248 27.88 -6.25 -7.64
N GLU A 249 27.44 -7.33 -7.02
CA GLU A 249 27.41 -8.68 -7.63
C GLU A 249 26.46 -8.73 -8.83
N GLN A 250 25.25 -8.18 -8.68
CA GLN A 250 24.31 -7.99 -9.80
C GLN A 250 24.92 -7.14 -10.91
N ALA A 251 25.49 -5.98 -10.59
CA ALA A 251 26.12 -5.11 -11.60
C ALA A 251 27.30 -5.79 -12.32
N ALA A 252 28.08 -6.62 -11.62
CA ALA A 252 29.16 -7.40 -12.22
C ALA A 252 28.63 -8.55 -13.10
N ALA A 253 27.57 -9.24 -12.67
CA ALA A 253 26.93 -10.29 -13.45
C ALA A 253 26.34 -9.74 -14.75
N PHE A 254 25.49 -8.72 -14.66
CA PHE A 254 24.87 -8.08 -15.83
C PHE A 254 25.91 -7.38 -16.72
N GLY A 255 26.82 -6.58 -16.15
CA GLY A 255 27.89 -5.92 -16.92
C GLY A 255 28.80 -6.91 -17.64
N GLY A 256 29.09 -8.07 -17.01
CA GLY A 256 29.82 -9.17 -17.63
C GLY A 256 29.05 -9.91 -18.73
N MET A 257 27.71 -9.84 -18.74
CA MET A 257 26.88 -10.34 -19.86
C MET A 257 26.97 -9.38 -21.06
N PHE A 258 26.80 -8.08 -20.86
CA PHE A 258 26.95 -7.09 -21.95
C PHE A 258 28.34 -7.14 -22.59
N GLY A 259 29.40 -7.14 -21.78
CA GLY A 259 30.78 -7.25 -22.26
C GLY A 259 31.19 -8.65 -22.77
N ARG A 260 30.32 -9.66 -22.71
CA ARG A 260 30.48 -10.93 -23.45
C ARG A 260 29.79 -10.84 -24.80
N ALA A 261 28.53 -10.43 -24.83
CA ALA A 261 27.78 -10.25 -26.08
C ALA A 261 28.51 -9.31 -27.07
N GLU A 262 29.10 -8.21 -26.61
CA GLU A 262 29.90 -7.32 -27.46
C GLU A 262 31.13 -8.02 -28.10
N ARG A 263 31.70 -9.02 -27.44
CA ARG A 263 32.82 -9.84 -27.97
C ARG A 263 32.35 -11.04 -28.82
N GLU A 264 31.13 -11.52 -28.59
CA GLU A 264 30.56 -12.70 -29.26
C GLU A 264 29.67 -12.33 -30.46
N GLY A 265 29.55 -11.04 -30.79
CA GLY A 265 28.90 -10.54 -32.02
C GLY A 265 27.51 -9.92 -31.83
N GLY A 266 27.06 -9.76 -30.58
CA GLY A 266 25.74 -9.28 -30.20
C GLY A 266 25.01 -10.25 -29.27
N PHE A 267 23.86 -9.84 -28.73
CA PHE A 267 22.94 -10.74 -28.03
C PHE A 267 21.99 -11.49 -28.98
N TYR A 268 21.92 -11.05 -30.23
CA TYR A 268 20.99 -11.51 -31.26
C TYR A 268 21.80 -12.05 -32.44
N THR A 269 21.30 -13.11 -33.07
CA THR A 269 21.77 -13.51 -34.40
C THR A 269 21.48 -12.42 -35.41
N ALA A 270 22.20 -12.40 -36.54
CA ALA A 270 21.97 -11.40 -37.59
C ALA A 270 20.50 -11.38 -38.08
N THR A 271 19.85 -12.55 -38.13
CA THR A 271 18.44 -12.71 -38.48
C THR A 271 17.49 -12.13 -37.44
N GLU A 272 17.73 -12.38 -36.14
CA GLU A 272 16.91 -11.79 -35.07
C GLU A 272 17.10 -10.28 -34.97
N ALA A 273 18.32 -9.79 -35.22
CA ALA A 273 18.62 -8.37 -35.28
C ALA A 273 17.91 -7.68 -36.47
N GLU A 274 17.83 -8.35 -37.62
CA GLU A 274 17.05 -7.89 -38.79
C GLU A 274 15.53 -7.92 -38.52
N GLU A 275 14.99 -8.93 -37.85
CA GLU A 275 13.58 -8.97 -37.46
C GLU A 275 13.21 -7.89 -36.43
N ILE A 276 14.07 -7.62 -35.45
CA ILE A 276 13.87 -6.56 -34.43
C ILE A 276 14.05 -5.16 -35.04
N ALA A 277 14.94 -5.01 -36.02
CA ALA A 277 15.16 -3.75 -36.75
C ALA A 277 14.16 -3.54 -37.90
N ALA A 278 13.39 -4.56 -38.29
CA ALA A 278 12.36 -4.42 -39.30
C ALA A 278 11.28 -3.45 -38.79
N PRO A 279 10.90 -2.42 -39.57
CA PRO A 279 9.72 -1.64 -39.22
C PRO A 279 8.50 -2.56 -39.22
N PRO A 280 7.54 -2.38 -38.29
CA PRO A 280 6.33 -3.19 -38.28
C PRO A 280 5.64 -3.12 -39.65
N PRO A 281 5.00 -4.20 -40.13
CA PRO A 281 4.40 -4.27 -41.46
C PRO A 281 3.12 -3.43 -41.54
N VAL A 282 3.30 -2.11 -41.55
CA VAL A 282 2.28 -1.11 -41.88
C VAL A 282 2.61 -0.53 -43.23
N ASP A 283 1.66 -0.61 -44.16
CA ASP A 283 1.74 0.07 -45.46
C ASP A 283 2.10 1.54 -45.23
N ALA A 284 3.32 1.93 -45.60
CA ALA A 284 3.83 3.29 -45.34
C ALA A 284 2.97 4.39 -46.00
N ARG A 285 2.18 4.03 -47.02
CA ARG A 285 1.12 4.86 -47.60
C ARG A 285 -0.10 5.06 -46.70
N ALA A 286 -0.56 4.01 -46.01
CA ALA A 286 -1.70 4.07 -45.11
C ALA A 286 -1.37 4.87 -43.84
N ALA A 287 -0.20 4.61 -43.23
CA ALA A 287 0.25 5.34 -42.04
C ALA A 287 0.41 6.85 -42.30
N LYS A 288 0.99 7.23 -43.44
CA LYS A 288 1.08 8.66 -43.82
C LYS A 288 -0.30 9.28 -44.09
N ALA A 289 -1.18 8.59 -44.82
CA ALA A 289 -2.54 9.09 -45.09
C ALA A 289 -3.39 9.22 -43.81
N ALA A 290 -3.17 8.37 -42.80
CA ALA A 290 -3.80 8.50 -41.49
C ALA A 290 -3.28 9.72 -40.73
N ASN A 291 -1.95 9.91 -40.69
CA ASN A 291 -1.34 11.04 -39.96
C ASN A 291 -1.67 12.40 -40.61
N ASP A 292 -1.67 12.47 -41.95
CA ASP A 292 -2.07 13.67 -42.70
C ASP A 292 -3.58 14.00 -42.48
N ARG A 293 -4.45 12.99 -42.29
CA ARG A 293 -5.87 13.18 -41.92
C ARG A 293 -6.04 13.67 -40.48
N VAL A 294 -5.27 13.13 -39.52
CA VAL A 294 -5.28 13.59 -38.13
C VAL A 294 -4.78 15.04 -38.04
N ALA A 295 -3.72 15.40 -38.76
CA ALA A 295 -3.22 16.77 -38.84
C ALA A 295 -4.25 17.75 -39.45
N ALA A 296 -5.00 17.34 -40.47
CA ALA A 296 -6.10 18.14 -41.02
C ALA A 296 -7.24 18.34 -40.01
N SER A 297 -7.65 17.28 -39.32
CA SER A 297 -8.69 17.34 -38.28
C SER A 297 -8.30 18.26 -37.10
N ILE A 298 -7.03 18.29 -36.72
CA ILE A 298 -6.50 19.18 -35.66
C ILE A 298 -6.49 20.66 -36.11
N LEU A 299 -6.42 20.94 -37.41
CA LEU A 299 -6.46 22.30 -37.95
C LEU A 299 -7.89 22.86 -38.11
N GLU A 300 -8.89 22.02 -38.37
CA GLU A 300 -10.30 22.43 -38.50
C GLU A 300 -11.07 22.42 -37.16
N GLY A 301 -10.57 21.72 -36.13
CA GLY A 301 -11.18 21.68 -34.80
C GLY A 301 -11.00 22.98 -34.01
N SER A 302 -12.06 23.78 -33.89
CA SER A 302 -12.14 24.87 -32.91
C SER A 302 -12.27 24.31 -31.48
N TYR A 303 -11.27 24.56 -30.65
CA TYR A 303 -11.28 24.21 -29.22
C TYR A 303 -12.28 25.11 -28.48
N MET A 304 -13.23 24.51 -27.77
CA MET A 304 -14.08 25.20 -26.79
C MET A 304 -13.45 25.01 -25.41
N ASP A 305 -12.92 26.09 -24.82
CA ASP A 305 -12.55 26.09 -23.40
C ASP A 305 -13.81 26.27 -22.54
N GLU A 306 -14.22 25.20 -21.85
CA GLU A 306 -15.18 25.28 -20.75
C GLU A 306 -14.48 25.74 -19.46
N ASP A 307 -13.99 26.98 -19.43
CA ASP A 307 -14.08 27.87 -18.26
C ASP A 307 -13.53 29.28 -18.58
N ILE A 308 -14.16 30.31 -17.98
CA ILE A 308 -13.96 31.75 -18.24
C ILE A 308 -14.51 32.22 -19.61
N GLY A 309 -15.77 32.67 -19.60
CA GLY A 309 -16.47 33.20 -20.79
C GLY A 309 -15.97 34.56 -21.30
N LEU A 310 -14.83 34.57 -22.00
CA LEU A 310 -14.31 35.70 -22.79
C LEU A 310 -13.44 35.19 -23.96
N MET A 311 -13.98 35.23 -25.18
CA MET A 311 -13.30 34.79 -26.40
C MET A 311 -12.03 35.62 -26.70
N ARG A 312 -10.93 34.94 -27.03
CA ARG A 312 -9.70 35.55 -27.56
C ARG A 312 -9.35 34.97 -28.92
N ALA A 313 -8.81 35.81 -29.80
CA ALA A 313 -8.25 35.36 -31.07
C ALA A 313 -6.86 34.70 -30.86
N LYS A 314 -6.43 33.86 -31.82
CA LYS A 314 -5.18 33.07 -31.75
C LYS A 314 -3.89 33.92 -31.71
N ASP A 315 -3.97 35.23 -31.93
CA ASP A 315 -2.90 36.22 -31.78
C ASP A 315 -2.90 36.93 -30.41
N GLY A 316 -3.74 36.48 -29.47
CA GLY A 316 -3.75 36.93 -28.07
C GLY A 316 -4.55 38.22 -27.80
N ARG A 317 -5.24 38.76 -28.81
CA ARG A 317 -6.10 39.94 -28.64
C ARG A 317 -7.51 39.54 -28.16
N LEU A 318 -8.05 40.35 -27.25
CA LEU A 318 -9.45 40.28 -26.84
C LEU A 318 -10.34 40.79 -27.98
N LEU A 319 -11.35 40.02 -28.32
CA LEU A 319 -12.46 40.48 -29.15
C LEU A 319 -13.47 41.17 -28.23
N ILE A 320 -13.93 42.36 -28.63
CA ILE A 320 -15.05 43.08 -28.02
C ILE A 320 -16.32 42.68 -28.76
#